data_AF-A0A7C2K343-F1
#
_entry.id   AF-A0A7C2K343-F1
#
_cell.length_a   1.000
_cell.length_b   1.000
_cell.length_c   1.000
_cell.angle_alpha   90.00
_cell.angle_beta   90.00
_cell.angle_gamma   90.00
#
_symmetry.space_group_name_H-M   'P 1'
#
loop_
_entity.id
_entity.type
_entity.pdbx_description
1 polymer ?
#
loop_
_entity_poly.entity_id
_entity_poly.type
_entity_poly.pdbx_seq_one_letter_code
_entity_poly.pdbx_strand_id
1 'polypeptide(L)' 'QVIEPSSATVLAAVLRYREYFQARRVGLVLSGGNVDLDALPFHLA' A
#
# COMPACT_ATOMS: atom_id res chain seq x y z
N GLN A 1 -9.07 -2.75 1.49
CA GLN A 1 -8.74 -2.11 2.78
C GLN A 1 -8.22 -0.72 2.50
N VAL A 2 -8.61 0.26 3.31
CA VAL A 2 -7.98 1.58 3.32
C VAL A 2 -6.78 1.48 4.27
N ILE A 3 -5.60 1.86 3.80
CA ILE A 3 -4.35 1.80 4.58
C ILE A 3 -3.68 3.17 4.60
N GLU A 4 -2.89 3.42 5.65
CA GLU A 4 -2.11 4.65 5.74
C GLU A 4 -0.94 4.66 4.74
N PRO A 5 -0.47 5.84 4.29
CA PRO A 5 0.62 5.95 3.32
C PRO A 5 1.92 5.24 3.74
N SER A 6 2.28 5.32 5.03
CA SER A 6 3.43 4.62 5.62
C SER A 6 3.37 3.11 5.39
N SER A 7 2.18 2.51 5.57
CA SER A 7 1.97 1.07 5.36
C SER A 7 1.94 0.67 3.88
N ALA A 8 1.65 1.60 2.96
CA ALA A 8 1.59 1.31 1.52
C ALA A 8 2.99 1.16 0.88
N THR A 9 4.06 1.56 1.57
CA THR A 9 5.43 1.56 1.07
C THR A 9 5.91 0.19 0.59
N VAL A 10 5.56 -0.90 1.30
CA VAL A 10 5.96 -2.26 0.92
C VAL A 10 5.32 -2.71 -0.39
N LEU A 11 4.05 -2.34 -0.63
CA LEU A 11 3.37 -2.60 -1.88
C LEU A 11 3.99 -1.75 -3.00
N ALA A 12 4.24 -0.46 -2.75
CA ALA A 12 4.89 0.43 -3.69
C ALA A 12 6.27 -0.08 -4.13
N ALA A 13 7.06 -0.61 -3.20
CA ALA A 13 8.37 -1.20 -3.50
C ALA A 13 8.26 -2.41 -4.44
N VAL A 14 7.35 -3.35 -4.17
CA VAL A 14 7.15 -4.52 -5.05
C VAL A 14 6.68 -4.11 -6.44
N LEU A 15 5.77 -3.12 -6.54
CA LEU A 15 5.29 -2.62 -7.83
C LEU A 15 6.38 -1.88 -8.62
N ARG A 16 7.24 -1.12 -7.94
CA ARG A 16 8.34 -0.38 -8.57
C ARG A 16 9.46 -1.31 -9.05
N TYR A 17 9.76 -2.37 -8.30
CA TYR A 17 10.90 -3.26 -8.54
C TYR A 17 10.45 -4.68 -8.90
N ARG A 18 9.43 -4.83 -9.75
CA ARG A 18 8.80 -6.13 -10.06
C ARG A 18 9.79 -7.21 -10.51
N GLU A 19 10.79 -6.86 -11.32
CA GLU A 19 11.80 -7.80 -11.80
C GLU A 19 12.59 -8.45 -10.66
N TYR A 20 12.83 -7.73 -9.58
CA TYR A 20 13.52 -8.26 -8.40
C TYR A 20 12.71 -9.35 -7.68
N PHE A 21 11.38 -9.29 -7.79
CA PHE A 21 10.44 -10.19 -7.11
C PHE A 21 9.83 -11.25 -8.04
N GLN A 22 10.23 -11.30 -9.30
CA GLN A 22 9.66 -12.24 -10.28
C GLN A 22 9.83 -13.71 -9.86
N ALA A 23 8.84 -14.54 -10.22
CA ALA A 23 8.80 -15.96 -9.89
C ALA A 23 8.89 -16.31 -8.38
N ARG A 24 8.64 -15.33 -7.48
CA ARG A 24 8.60 -15.53 -6.03
C ARG A 24 7.18 -15.35 -5.52
N ARG A 25 6.82 -16.12 -4.49
CA ARG A 25 5.65 -15.84 -3.66
C ARG A 25 6.06 -14.85 -2.59
N VAL A 26 5.55 -13.62 -2.67
CA VAL A 26 5.90 -12.53 -1.76
C VAL A 26 4.72 -12.23 -0.85
N GLY A 27 4.90 -12.37 0.46
CA GLY A 27 3.95 -11.91 1.47
C GLY A 27 4.24 -10.46 1.84
N LEU A 28 3.19 -9.65 1.96
CA LEU A 28 3.28 -8.25 2.38
C LEU A 28 2.50 -8.06 3.67
N VAL A 29 3.09 -7.32 4.61
CA VAL A 29 2.41 -6.91 5.84
C VAL A 29 1.97 -5.46 5.67
N LEU A 30 0.67 -5.25 5.68
CA LEU A 30 0.08 -3.91 5.77
C LEU A 30 -0.16 -3.64 7.25
N SER A 31 0.74 -2.88 7.87
CA SER A 31 0.84 -2.74 9.33
C SER A 31 -0.16 -1.75 9.93
N GLY A 32 -0.72 -0.84 9.14
CA GLY A 32 -1.53 0.26 9.66
C GLY A 32 -2.65 0.71 8.72
N GLY A 33 -3.72 1.22 9.32
CA GLY A 33 -4.92 1.71 8.64
C GLY A 33 -5.42 3.04 9.19
N ASN A 34 -4.55 3.80 9.88
CA ASN A 34 -4.93 5.07 10.49
C ASN A 34 -5.02 6.14 9.41
N VAL A 35 -6.23 6.35 8.90
CA VAL A 35 -6.51 7.27 7.81
C VAL A 35 -7.63 8.21 8.24
N ASP A 36 -7.42 9.50 7.98
CA ASP A 36 -8.50 10.48 8.00
C ASP A 36 -9.31 10.32 6.71
N LEU A 37 -10.56 9.86 6.86
CA LEU A 37 -11.44 9.59 5.72
C LEU A 37 -11.92 10.88 5.07
N ASP A 38 -12.14 11.95 5.84
CA ASP A 38 -12.64 13.22 5.32
C ASP A 38 -11.59 13.93 4.46
N ALA A 39 -10.31 13.64 4.68
CA ALA A 39 -9.19 14.19 3.93
C ALA A 39 -8.80 13.37 2.68
N LEU A 40 -9.54 12.31 2.33
CA LEU A 40 -9.19 11.48 1.18
C LEU A 40 -9.44 12.23 -0.13
N PRO A 41 -8.45 12.28 -1.06
CA PRO A 41 -8.56 13.04 -2.31
C PRO A 41 -9.57 12.44 -3.30
N PHE A 42 -10.04 11.24 -3.01
CA PHE A 42 -11.04 10.51 -3.79
C PHE A 42 -12.34 10.30 -2.99
N HIS A 43 -12.49 10.96 -1.84
CA HIS A 43 -13.80 11.03 -1.20
C HIS A 43 -14.67 11.94 -2.06
N LEU A 44 -15.62 11.33 -2.76
CA LEU A 44 -16.76 12.06 -3.29
C LEU A 44 -17.59 12.47 -2.07
N ALA A 45 -17.74 13.78 -1.86
CA ALA A 45 -18.89 14.29 -1.14
C ALA A 45 -20.16 13.96 -1.95
#